data_AF-A0A2N1MML8-F1
#
_entry.id   AF-A0A2N1MML8-F1
#
_cell.length_a   1.000
_cell.length_b   1.000
_cell.length_c   1.000
_cell.angle_alpha   90.00
_cell.angle_beta   90.00
_cell.angle_gamma   90.00
#
_symmetry.space_group_name_H-M   'P 1'
#
loop_
_entity.id
_entity.type
_entity.pdbx_description
1 polymer ?
#
loop_
_entity_poly.entity_id
_entity_poly.type
_entity_poly.pdbx_seq_one_letter_code
_entity_poly.pdbx_strand_id
1 'polypeptide(L)'
;MSIRYYNYTKGKTVLSLNVPQAVLDNEHRALSLFICLDISGSMSGSPIRQAKDAILQIMGGLIERNVLAEKDITCFFFQSSCQEVRFSDHPDMLWANGGIKRYFDDVRPGGGTNFSAAFSSIIKNLDRINTDLAIIFFTDGQDTSNILEDAKIETALKGTSYSTEVHSIGFTKDHDAKLLSRLTKYGRKEGNFLYIRSSDEIVGKMKTTLQLLESSYKTLYVKIGDENPQPANFDDEGVAVLILNDDASSVEGKEVKILKDLKEGEENYIFESLPSQIPAGDPMSIKLIIFLVQREIIRLTNEISNYEEDDGSKSERFNQILAEINAYEEQLNTITSKKSSISSVIIQQCLDIKSTVLKFKDVLSEGLLGTLTNEKIAIINDLAYSNIVRQKITKRLHNINDIINTFHFKGLTNTFYIQY
;
A
#
# COMPACT_ATOMS: atom_id res chain seq x y z
N MET A 1 17.61 -15.69 10.14
CA MET A 1 17.04 -15.66 8.79
C MET A 1 16.24 -16.92 8.58
N SER A 2 15.07 -16.84 7.97
CA SER A 2 14.31 -18.04 7.62
C SER A 2 13.51 -17.80 6.35
N ILE A 3 13.48 -18.81 5.49
CA ILE A 3 12.64 -18.83 4.30
C ILE A 3 11.66 -19.98 4.49
N ARG A 4 10.37 -19.65 4.47
CA ARG A 4 9.30 -20.62 4.73
C ARG A 4 8.21 -20.45 3.70
N TYR A 5 7.56 -21.53 3.31
CA TYR A 5 6.49 -21.47 2.31
C TYR A 5 5.26 -22.24 2.74
N TYR A 6 4.10 -21.81 2.24
CA TYR A 6 2.84 -22.50 2.39
C TYR A 6 2.25 -22.75 1.01
N ASN A 7 2.10 -24.03 0.65
CA ASN A 7 1.40 -24.45 -0.56
C ASN A 7 -0.11 -24.27 -0.33
N TYR A 8 -0.67 -23.22 -0.94
CA TYR A 8 -2.09 -22.92 -0.82
C TYR A 8 -2.93 -23.85 -1.71
N THR A 9 -2.55 -23.97 -2.99
CA THR A 9 -3.09 -24.94 -3.95
C THR A 9 -1.96 -25.47 -4.83
N LYS A 10 -2.26 -26.43 -5.73
CA LYS A 10 -1.29 -27.06 -6.63
C LYS A 10 -0.52 -26.08 -7.55
N GLY A 11 -1.01 -24.85 -7.72
CA GLY A 11 -0.36 -23.81 -8.52
C GLY A 11 -0.25 -22.47 -7.80
N LYS A 12 -0.33 -22.44 -6.47
CA LYS A 12 -0.27 -21.20 -5.69
C LYS A 12 0.43 -21.42 -4.36
N THR A 13 1.52 -20.69 -4.16
CA THR A 13 2.38 -20.80 -2.98
C THR A 13 2.61 -19.43 -2.37
N VAL A 14 2.56 -19.33 -1.04
CA VAL A 14 2.89 -18.11 -0.32
C VAL A 14 4.25 -18.29 0.33
N LEU A 15 5.24 -17.49 -0.07
CA LEU A 15 6.61 -17.51 0.44
C LEU A 15 6.80 -16.39 1.47
N SER A 16 7.28 -16.74 2.66
CA SER A 16 7.65 -15.81 3.73
C SER A 16 9.17 -15.78 3.89
N LEU A 17 9.73 -14.59 3.83
CA LEU A 17 11.15 -14.30 3.91
C LEU A 17 11.41 -13.50 5.18
N ASN A 18 12.42 -13.88 5.96
CA ASN A 18 12.84 -13.13 7.13
C ASN A 18 14.35 -12.86 7.10
N VAL A 19 14.71 -11.58 7.14
CA VAL A 19 16.08 -11.07 7.30
C VAL A 19 16.23 -10.39 8.67
N PRO A 20 17.45 -10.34 9.24
CA PRO A 20 17.70 -9.67 10.51
C PRO A 20 17.60 -8.15 10.34
N GLN A 21 17.26 -7.43 11.40
CA GLN A 21 17.20 -5.96 11.34
C GLN A 21 18.52 -5.30 10.94
N ALA A 22 19.68 -5.90 11.26
CA ALA A 22 20.98 -5.41 10.79
C ALA A 22 21.11 -5.36 9.25
N VAL A 23 20.32 -6.15 8.51
CA VAL A 23 20.22 -6.06 7.05
C VAL A 23 19.34 -4.89 6.62
N LEU A 24 18.38 -4.50 7.46
CA LEU A 24 17.53 -3.33 7.25
C LEU A 24 18.29 -2.04 7.55
N ASP A 25 19.19 -2.07 8.54
CA ASP A 25 20.00 -0.94 8.97
C ASP A 25 20.68 -0.26 7.79
N ASN A 26 20.21 0.96 7.53
CA ASN A 26 20.95 2.12 7.08
C ASN A 26 20.08 3.34 7.42
N GLU A 27 20.78 4.41 7.84
CA GLU A 27 20.35 5.79 8.15
C GLU A 27 18.87 6.10 7.97
N HIS A 28 18.23 6.71 8.99
CA HIS A 28 16.89 7.29 8.93
C HIS A 28 16.50 7.68 7.50
N ARG A 29 15.59 6.90 6.92
CA ARG A 29 15.12 7.05 5.54
C ARG A 29 14.62 8.47 5.37
N ALA A 30 15.44 9.31 4.75
CA ALA A 30 14.96 10.61 4.33
C ALA A 30 13.80 10.36 3.35
N LEU A 31 12.70 11.09 3.55
CA LEU A 31 11.51 11.01 2.73
C LEU A 31 11.37 12.34 2.00
N SER A 32 11.01 12.27 0.72
CA SER A 32 10.49 13.39 -0.04
C SER A 32 9.02 13.13 -0.31
N LEU A 33 8.21 14.19 -0.32
CA LEU A 33 6.76 14.09 -0.51
C LEU A 33 6.31 14.97 -1.67
N PHE A 34 5.70 14.32 -2.67
CA PHE A 34 5.00 14.99 -3.75
C PHE A 34 3.49 14.96 -3.50
N ILE A 35 2.90 16.13 -3.29
CA ILE A 35 1.45 16.30 -3.18
C ILE A 35 0.91 16.72 -4.54
N CYS A 36 0.10 15.88 -5.18
CA CYS A 36 -0.54 16.20 -6.45
C CYS A 36 -2.01 16.51 -6.19
N LEU A 37 -2.38 17.80 -6.18
CA LEU A 37 -3.75 18.24 -5.96
C LEU A 37 -4.40 18.61 -7.29
N ASP A 38 -5.46 17.89 -7.62
CA ASP A 38 -6.39 18.27 -8.67
C ASP A 38 -7.18 19.49 -8.22
N ILE A 39 -7.06 20.57 -8.99
CA ILE A 39 -7.77 21.82 -8.79
C ILE A 39 -8.70 22.09 -9.97
N SER A 40 -9.16 21.05 -10.68
CA SER A 40 -10.13 21.16 -11.75
C SER A 40 -11.48 21.72 -11.28
N GLY A 41 -12.33 22.11 -12.23
CA GLY A 41 -13.68 22.62 -11.94
C GLY A 41 -14.58 21.62 -11.19
N SER A 42 -14.44 20.31 -11.43
CA SER A 42 -15.24 19.25 -10.79
C SER A 42 -14.95 19.13 -9.29
N MET A 43 -13.74 19.49 -8.87
CA MET A 43 -13.34 19.53 -7.46
C MET A 43 -14.04 20.66 -6.66
N SER A 44 -14.83 21.53 -7.31
CA SER A 44 -15.51 22.65 -6.66
C SER A 44 -16.43 22.22 -5.52
N GLY A 45 -16.44 23.01 -4.44
CA GLY A 45 -17.31 22.77 -3.28
C GLY A 45 -16.66 21.89 -2.21
N SER A 46 -17.32 20.81 -1.81
CA SER A 46 -16.81 19.92 -0.77
C SER A 46 -15.55 19.13 -1.15
N PRO A 47 -15.35 18.65 -2.40
CA PRO A 47 -14.19 17.82 -2.74
C PRO A 47 -12.87 18.54 -2.50
N ILE A 48 -12.69 19.76 -3.02
CA ILE A 48 -11.47 20.53 -2.81
C ILE A 48 -11.23 20.88 -1.34
N ARG A 49 -12.29 21.14 -0.55
CA ARG A 49 -12.15 21.38 0.89
C ARG A 49 -11.63 20.12 1.60
N GLN A 50 -12.26 18.98 1.33
CA GLN A 50 -11.86 17.70 1.90
C GLN A 50 -10.44 17.30 1.47
N ALA A 51 -10.05 17.58 0.22
CA ALA A 51 -8.70 17.35 -0.27
C ALA A 51 -7.66 18.19 0.47
N LYS A 52 -7.94 19.49 0.66
CA LYS A 52 -7.07 20.37 1.48
C LYS A 52 -6.96 19.89 2.92
N ASP A 53 -8.08 19.54 3.55
CA ASP A 53 -8.09 19.02 4.92
C ASP A 53 -7.25 17.73 5.03
N ALA A 54 -7.38 16.83 4.06
CA ALA A 54 -6.63 15.59 3.98
C ALA A 54 -5.13 15.83 3.80
N ILE A 55 -4.75 16.74 2.90
CA ILE A 55 -3.36 17.15 2.65
C ILE A 55 -2.74 17.75 3.92
N LEU A 56 -3.42 18.70 4.56
CA LEU A 56 -2.93 19.35 5.76
C LEU A 56 -2.79 18.36 6.93
N GLN A 57 -3.67 17.37 7.06
CA GLN A 57 -3.52 16.31 8.06
C GLN A 57 -2.28 15.43 7.80
N ILE A 58 -2.01 15.06 6.54
CA ILE A 58 -0.81 14.29 6.20
C ILE A 58 0.45 15.11 6.46
N MET A 59 0.51 16.32 5.92
CA MET A 59 1.70 17.17 6.07
C MET A 59 1.97 17.50 7.53
N GLY A 60 0.94 17.93 8.26
CA GLY A 60 1.06 18.21 9.69
C GLY A 60 1.51 17.00 10.49
N GLY A 61 0.90 15.83 10.23
CA GLY A 61 1.29 14.59 10.89
C GLY A 61 2.75 14.23 10.68
N LEU A 62 3.28 14.34 9.45
CA LEU A 62 4.67 14.02 9.15
C LEU A 62 5.66 15.06 9.71
N ILE A 63 5.33 16.35 9.60
CA ILE A 63 6.18 17.45 10.07
C ILE A 63 6.26 17.45 11.60
N GLU A 64 5.12 17.40 12.29
CA GLU A 64 5.08 17.45 13.77
C GLU A 64 5.76 16.24 14.42
N ARG A 65 5.87 15.12 13.69
CA ARG A 65 6.56 13.90 14.13
C ARG A 65 8.02 13.84 13.69
N ASN A 66 8.53 14.88 13.03
CA ASN A 66 9.89 14.94 12.47
C ASN A 66 10.21 13.81 11.48
N VAL A 67 9.21 13.32 10.75
CA VAL A 67 9.38 12.31 9.69
C VAL A 67 9.79 12.98 8.38
N LEU A 68 9.33 14.20 8.16
CA LEU A 68 9.51 14.96 6.92
C LEU A 68 9.72 16.44 7.24
N ALA A 69 10.74 17.06 6.65
CA ALA A 69 10.91 18.51 6.75
C ALA A 69 10.14 19.22 5.62
N GLU A 70 9.65 20.44 5.87
CA GLU A 70 8.89 21.22 4.88
C GLU A 70 9.64 21.38 3.56
N LYS A 71 10.96 21.57 3.60
CA LYS A 71 11.82 21.75 2.41
C LYS A 71 11.78 20.57 1.43
N ASP A 72 11.41 19.38 1.93
CA ASP A 72 11.37 18.12 1.17
C ASP A 72 9.95 17.85 0.60
N ILE A 73 9.06 18.86 0.66
CA ILE A 73 7.71 18.83 0.10
C ILE A 73 7.68 19.63 -1.21
N THR A 74 7.13 19.00 -2.25
CA THR A 74 6.77 19.66 -3.50
C THR A 74 5.30 19.41 -3.81
N CYS A 75 4.57 20.49 -4.11
CA CYS A 75 3.16 20.43 -4.45
C CYS A 75 2.97 20.67 -5.96
N PHE A 76 2.13 19.85 -6.58
CA PHE A 76 1.72 19.94 -7.97
C PHE A 76 0.22 20.21 -8.01
N PHE A 77 -0.16 21.44 -8.34
CA PHE A 77 -1.55 21.85 -8.51
C PHE A 77 -1.90 21.72 -9.98
N PHE A 78 -2.73 20.75 -10.34
CA PHE A 78 -3.03 20.47 -11.74
C PHE A 78 -4.51 20.68 -12.07
N GLN A 79 -4.72 21.25 -13.26
CA GLN A 79 -6.00 21.45 -13.93
C GLN A 79 -5.71 21.24 -15.43
N SER A 80 -6.03 22.18 -16.32
CA SER A 80 -5.59 22.14 -17.73
C SER A 80 -4.06 22.24 -17.91
N SER A 81 -3.36 22.73 -16.88
CA SER A 81 -1.89 22.80 -16.78
C SER A 81 -1.47 22.38 -15.36
N CYS A 82 -0.18 22.21 -15.11
CA CYS A 82 0.34 21.86 -13.78
C CYS A 82 1.26 22.97 -13.27
N GLN A 83 0.92 23.53 -12.11
CA GLN A 83 1.75 24.46 -11.35
C GLN A 83 2.54 23.69 -10.28
N GLU A 84 3.86 23.84 -10.30
CA GLU A 84 4.78 23.32 -9.30
C GLU A 84 5.04 24.38 -8.22
N VAL A 85 4.97 23.99 -6.95
CA VAL A 85 5.38 24.81 -5.81
C VAL A 85 6.25 23.97 -4.88
N ARG A 86 7.52 24.35 -4.78
CA ARG A 86 8.49 23.72 -3.90
C ARG A 86 8.61 24.54 -2.63
N PHE A 87 8.43 23.92 -1.48
CA PHE A 87 8.50 24.66 -0.22
C PHE A 87 9.92 25.08 0.13
N SER A 88 10.93 24.40 -0.41
CA SER A 88 12.33 24.84 -0.37
C SER A 88 12.57 26.22 -1.01
N ASP A 89 11.75 26.63 -1.98
CA ASP A 89 11.86 27.95 -2.63
C ASP A 89 11.11 29.06 -1.85
N HIS A 90 10.40 28.69 -0.77
CA HIS A 90 9.55 29.57 0.03
C HIS A 90 9.86 29.43 1.54
N PRO A 91 11.01 29.96 2.02
CA PRO A 91 11.46 29.74 3.40
C PRO A 91 10.50 30.27 4.48
N ASP A 92 9.65 31.24 4.14
CA ASP A 92 8.64 31.79 5.06
C ASP A 92 7.33 30.97 5.11
N MET A 93 7.16 30.00 4.21
CA MET A 93 5.99 29.12 4.15
C MET A 93 6.16 27.91 5.07
N LEU A 94 6.14 28.15 6.38
CA LEU A 94 6.40 27.11 7.39
C LEU A 94 5.11 26.53 7.97
N TRP A 95 5.19 25.31 8.52
CA TRP A 95 4.08 24.73 9.27
C TRP A 95 3.82 25.51 10.55
N ALA A 96 4.89 25.79 11.30
CA ALA A 96 4.84 26.43 12.62
C ALA A 96 4.22 27.84 12.62
N ASN A 97 4.38 28.60 11.53
CA ASN A 97 3.80 29.94 11.40
C ASN A 97 2.44 29.96 10.66
N GLY A 98 1.90 28.79 10.31
CA GLY A 98 0.66 28.65 9.55
C GLY A 98 0.75 29.06 8.08
N GLY A 99 1.95 29.29 7.53
CA GLY A 99 2.17 29.71 6.14
C GLY A 99 1.65 28.67 5.15
N ILE A 100 1.92 27.39 5.40
CA ILE A 100 1.39 26.28 4.59
C ILE A 100 -0.15 26.28 4.60
N LYS A 101 -0.76 26.43 5.78
CA LYS A 101 -2.23 26.41 5.93
C LYS A 101 -2.88 27.54 5.13
N ARG A 102 -2.38 28.78 5.29
CA ARG A 102 -2.84 29.95 4.52
C ARG A 102 -2.67 29.75 3.02
N TYR A 103 -1.55 29.18 2.58
CA TYR A 103 -1.31 28.89 1.17
C TYR A 103 -2.38 27.94 0.60
N PHE A 104 -2.69 26.84 1.30
CA PHE A 104 -3.76 25.93 0.87
C PHE A 104 -5.15 26.57 0.96
N ASP A 105 -5.42 27.46 1.92
CA ASP A 105 -6.67 28.19 2.00
C ASP A 105 -6.95 28.99 0.73
N ASP A 106 -5.91 29.54 0.09
CA ASP A 106 -6.00 30.37 -1.12
C ASP A 106 -6.13 29.59 -2.43
N VAL A 107 -5.85 28.28 -2.44
CA VAL A 107 -6.03 27.45 -3.64
C VAL A 107 -7.50 27.47 -4.10
N ARG A 108 -7.76 27.65 -5.39
CA ARG A 108 -9.11 27.70 -5.96
C ARG A 108 -9.26 26.68 -7.09
N PRO A 109 -10.41 25.99 -7.19
CA PRO A 109 -10.69 25.11 -8.31
C PRO A 109 -11.01 25.90 -9.59
N GLY A 110 -10.72 25.32 -10.75
CA GLY A 110 -10.97 25.89 -12.07
C GLY A 110 -10.40 25.02 -13.19
N GLY A 111 -10.80 25.30 -14.43
CA GLY A 111 -10.27 24.59 -15.61
C GLY A 111 -10.71 23.12 -15.73
N GLY A 112 -10.06 22.40 -16.64
CA GLY A 112 -10.23 20.95 -16.82
C GLY A 112 -9.25 20.14 -15.96
N THR A 113 -9.16 18.84 -16.21
CA THR A 113 -8.22 17.93 -15.53
C THR A 113 -7.16 17.48 -16.54
N ASN A 114 -5.86 17.53 -16.21
CA ASN A 114 -4.77 17.11 -17.10
C ASN A 114 -3.67 16.35 -16.34
N PHE A 115 -3.84 15.03 -16.26
CA PHE A 115 -2.86 14.14 -15.65
C PHE A 115 -1.52 14.14 -16.38
N SER A 116 -1.52 14.26 -17.71
CA SER A 116 -0.29 14.28 -18.52
C SER A 116 0.62 15.46 -18.13
N ALA A 117 0.02 16.62 -17.82
CA ALA A 117 0.76 17.78 -17.30
C ALA A 117 1.36 17.51 -15.92
N ALA A 118 0.59 16.90 -15.01
CA ALA A 118 1.08 16.51 -13.69
C ALA A 118 2.23 15.49 -13.78
N PHE A 119 2.08 14.46 -14.61
CA PHE A 119 3.09 13.43 -14.81
C PHE A 119 4.39 14.01 -15.38
N SER A 120 4.28 14.89 -16.36
CA SER A 120 5.43 15.59 -16.93
C SER A 120 6.17 16.42 -15.87
N SER A 121 5.45 17.11 -14.98
CA SER A 121 6.05 17.88 -13.88
C SER A 121 6.70 16.98 -12.82
N ILE A 122 6.08 15.85 -12.48
CA ILE A 122 6.67 14.85 -11.58
C ILE A 122 7.99 14.33 -12.14
N ILE A 123 8.00 13.87 -13.40
CA ILE A 123 9.20 13.30 -14.05
C ILE A 123 10.35 14.32 -14.04
N LYS A 124 10.08 15.59 -14.35
CA LYS A 124 11.08 16.67 -14.31
C LYS A 124 11.70 16.90 -12.93
N ASN A 125 11.02 16.51 -11.86
CA ASN A 125 11.50 16.68 -10.49
C ASN A 125 12.19 15.43 -9.93
N LEU A 126 12.13 14.27 -10.60
CA LEU A 126 12.74 13.03 -10.11
C LEU A 126 14.26 13.14 -9.96
N ASP A 127 14.94 13.86 -10.85
CA ASP A 127 16.40 14.04 -10.80
C ASP A 127 16.86 14.88 -9.60
N ARG A 128 15.94 15.60 -8.95
CA ARG A 128 16.21 16.42 -7.77
C ARG A 128 16.03 15.66 -6.46
N ILE A 129 15.54 14.43 -6.54
CA ILE A 129 15.29 13.57 -5.38
C ILE A 129 16.45 12.60 -5.23
N ASN A 130 17.00 12.55 -4.01
CA ASN A 130 18.04 11.60 -3.62
C ASN A 130 17.60 10.74 -2.41
N THR A 131 16.33 10.84 -2.06
CA THR A 131 15.71 10.16 -0.94
C THR A 131 14.60 9.27 -1.46
N ASP A 132 13.98 8.49 -0.58
CA ASP A 132 12.78 7.79 -1.00
C ASP A 132 11.62 8.78 -1.19
N LEU A 133 10.73 8.45 -2.12
CA LEU A 133 9.71 9.36 -2.63
C LEU A 133 8.31 8.76 -2.47
N ALA A 134 7.45 9.49 -1.76
CA ALA A 134 6.01 9.24 -1.75
C ALA A 134 5.31 10.28 -2.61
N ILE A 135 4.43 9.82 -3.51
CA ILE A 135 3.59 10.68 -4.36
C ILE A 135 2.14 10.43 -3.98
N ILE A 136 1.37 11.48 -3.69
CA ILE A 136 -0.04 11.33 -3.29
C ILE A 136 -0.91 12.20 -4.19
N PHE A 137 -1.79 11.54 -4.95
CA PHE A 137 -2.80 12.20 -5.78
C PHE A 137 -4.08 12.44 -4.98
N PHE A 138 -4.63 13.65 -5.08
CA PHE A 138 -5.91 14.06 -4.51
C PHE A 138 -6.79 14.59 -5.64
N THR A 139 -7.77 13.80 -6.06
CA THR A 139 -8.48 14.06 -7.32
C THR A 139 -9.85 13.38 -7.35
N ASP A 140 -10.75 13.91 -8.18
CA ASP A 140 -12.00 13.28 -8.55
C ASP A 140 -11.97 12.72 -9.99
N GLY A 141 -10.78 12.55 -10.59
CA GLY A 141 -10.52 11.64 -11.69
C GLY A 141 -11.28 11.86 -12.99
N GLN A 142 -11.88 13.03 -13.23
CA GLN A 142 -12.63 13.32 -14.47
C GLN A 142 -11.69 13.63 -15.66
N ASP A 143 -11.03 12.57 -16.15
CA ASP A 143 -10.37 12.33 -17.45
C ASP A 143 -9.19 13.23 -17.94
N THR A 144 -8.21 12.56 -18.59
CA THR A 144 -7.34 12.92 -19.75
C THR A 144 -5.91 12.31 -19.70
N SER A 145 -5.64 11.27 -18.92
CA SER A 145 -4.39 10.51 -19.14
C SER A 145 -4.55 9.53 -20.30
N ASN A 146 -3.59 9.53 -21.22
CA ASN A 146 -3.51 8.49 -22.23
C ASN A 146 -2.56 7.37 -21.76
N ILE A 147 -2.75 6.16 -22.27
CA ILE A 147 -1.98 4.96 -21.90
C ILE A 147 -0.46 5.16 -22.09
N LEU A 148 -0.06 5.99 -23.06
CA LEU A 148 1.36 6.26 -23.33
C LEU A 148 2.00 7.11 -22.22
N GLU A 149 1.29 8.11 -21.70
CA GLU A 149 1.77 8.93 -20.58
C GLU A 149 1.81 8.14 -19.28
N ASP A 150 0.80 7.28 -19.03
CA ASP A 150 0.79 6.32 -17.92
C ASP A 150 2.07 5.45 -17.94
N ALA A 151 2.41 4.87 -19.10
CA ALA A 151 3.60 4.04 -19.25
C ALA A 151 4.92 4.81 -19.04
N LYS A 152 4.97 6.08 -19.44
CA LYS A 152 6.16 6.94 -19.24
C LYS A 152 6.42 7.21 -17.77
N ILE A 153 5.40 7.63 -17.00
CA ILE A 153 5.59 7.89 -15.58
C ILE A 153 5.89 6.61 -14.80
N GLU A 154 5.22 5.50 -15.12
CA GLU A 154 5.51 4.20 -14.52
C GLU A 154 6.97 3.79 -14.77
N THR A 155 7.44 3.89 -16.02
CA THR A 155 8.84 3.58 -16.37
C THR A 155 9.82 4.48 -15.62
N ALA A 156 9.55 5.79 -15.58
CA ALA A 156 10.40 6.75 -14.89
C ALA A 156 10.50 6.45 -13.38
N LEU A 157 9.36 6.21 -12.71
CA LEU A 157 9.33 5.92 -11.28
C LEU A 157 9.98 4.58 -10.94
N LYS A 158 9.79 3.54 -11.77
CA LYS A 158 10.44 2.24 -11.58
C LYS A 158 11.95 2.26 -11.84
N GLY A 159 12.39 3.14 -12.74
CA GLY A 159 13.80 3.35 -13.10
C GLY A 159 14.62 4.13 -12.09
N THR A 160 14.01 4.72 -11.07
CA THR A 160 14.73 5.44 -10.00
C THR A 160 15.60 4.51 -9.15
N SER A 161 16.73 5.04 -8.64
CA SER A 161 17.63 4.31 -7.74
C SER A 161 17.14 4.27 -6.29
N TYR A 162 16.20 5.14 -5.94
CA TYR A 162 15.52 5.21 -4.65
C TYR A 162 14.15 4.53 -4.74
N SER A 163 13.51 4.29 -3.59
CA SER A 163 12.17 3.71 -3.61
C SER A 163 11.13 4.79 -3.93
N THR A 164 10.19 4.45 -4.81
CA THR A 164 9.00 5.25 -5.12
C THR A 164 7.73 4.53 -4.70
N GLU A 165 6.77 5.25 -4.14
CA GLU A 165 5.41 4.77 -3.90
C GLU A 165 4.39 5.84 -4.30
N VAL A 166 3.25 5.39 -4.84
CA VAL A 166 2.19 6.28 -5.31
C VAL A 166 0.89 5.94 -4.59
N HIS A 167 0.30 6.92 -3.91
CA HIS A 167 -1.00 6.82 -3.30
C HIS A 167 -2.00 7.69 -4.06
N SER A 168 -3.26 7.31 -4.00
CA SER A 168 -4.34 8.04 -4.66
C SER A 168 -5.55 8.12 -3.76
N ILE A 169 -6.05 9.34 -3.57
CA ILE A 169 -7.20 9.65 -2.75
C ILE A 169 -8.27 10.23 -3.68
N GLY A 170 -9.31 9.42 -3.89
CA GLY A 170 -10.47 9.74 -4.70
C GLY A 170 -11.50 10.56 -3.93
N PHE A 171 -12.06 11.57 -4.57
CA PHE A 171 -13.19 12.37 -4.07
C PHE A 171 -14.36 12.27 -5.03
N THR A 172 -15.58 12.46 -4.53
CA THR A 172 -16.85 12.34 -5.31
C THR A 172 -17.16 10.91 -5.78
N LYS A 173 -18.42 10.65 -6.10
CA LYS A 173 -18.86 9.34 -6.63
C LYS A 173 -18.42 9.10 -8.08
N ASP A 174 -18.07 10.16 -8.80
CA ASP A 174 -17.81 10.13 -10.25
C ASP A 174 -16.30 10.03 -10.56
N HIS A 175 -15.46 9.76 -9.55
CA HIS A 175 -14.02 9.59 -9.76
C HIS A 175 -13.66 8.35 -10.53
N ASP A 176 -12.62 8.39 -11.36
CA ASP A 176 -12.14 7.19 -12.04
C ASP A 176 -11.40 6.24 -11.07
N ALA A 177 -12.15 5.32 -10.46
CA ALA A 177 -11.58 4.34 -9.52
C ALA A 177 -10.55 3.42 -10.20
N LYS A 178 -10.67 3.19 -11.52
CA LYS A 178 -9.73 2.36 -12.29
C LYS A 178 -8.41 3.09 -12.42
N LEU A 179 -8.42 4.34 -12.89
CA LEU A 179 -7.23 5.17 -13.01
C LEU A 179 -6.53 5.27 -11.66
N LEU A 180 -7.24 5.67 -10.60
CA LEU A 180 -6.64 5.86 -9.28
C LEU A 180 -6.05 4.55 -8.73
N SER A 181 -6.72 3.42 -8.92
CA SER A 181 -6.18 2.11 -8.52
C SER A 181 -4.99 1.63 -9.38
N ARG A 182 -4.85 2.14 -10.62
CA ARG A 182 -3.66 1.91 -11.45
C ARG A 182 -2.49 2.76 -11.00
N LEU A 183 -2.72 4.03 -10.64
CA LEU A 183 -1.67 4.94 -10.15
C LEU A 183 -0.89 4.31 -9.01
N THR A 184 -1.57 3.59 -8.11
CA THR A 184 -0.91 2.96 -6.95
C THR A 184 0.14 1.91 -7.30
N LYS A 185 0.20 1.46 -8.56
CA LYS A 185 1.13 0.45 -9.06
C LYS A 185 2.31 1.03 -9.84
N TYR A 186 2.35 2.34 -10.06
CA TYR A 186 3.42 2.98 -10.85
C TYR A 186 4.74 3.05 -10.11
N GLY A 187 4.71 3.08 -8.78
CA GLY A 187 5.92 3.07 -7.96
C GLY A 187 6.63 1.71 -7.95
N ARG A 188 7.86 1.70 -7.42
CA ARG A 188 8.59 0.46 -7.08
C ARG A 188 7.91 -0.31 -5.93
N LYS A 189 7.17 0.42 -5.09
CA LYS A 189 6.28 -0.11 -4.07
C LYS A 189 4.84 0.18 -4.47
N GLU A 190 3.99 -0.79 -4.19
CA GLU A 190 2.55 -0.62 -4.31
C GLU A 190 2.05 0.30 -3.20
N GLY A 191 1.44 1.42 -3.59
CA GLY A 191 0.83 2.34 -2.65
C GLY A 191 -0.63 2.01 -2.38
N ASN A 192 -1.40 3.04 -2.01
CA ASN A 192 -2.72 2.87 -1.40
C ASN A 192 -3.78 3.68 -2.13
N PHE A 193 -4.93 3.07 -2.40
CA PHE A 193 -6.11 3.77 -2.88
C PHE A 193 -7.10 3.99 -1.72
N LEU A 194 -7.58 5.23 -1.58
CA LEU A 194 -8.58 5.61 -0.58
C LEU A 194 -9.70 6.41 -1.24
N TYR A 195 -10.94 6.13 -0.88
CA TYR A 195 -12.11 6.87 -1.40
C TYR A 195 -12.82 7.67 -0.30
N ILE A 196 -12.71 9.00 -0.30
CA ILE A 196 -13.31 9.86 0.73
C ILE A 196 -14.72 10.26 0.31
N ARG A 197 -15.73 9.78 1.07
CA ARG A 197 -17.15 10.07 0.81
C ARG A 197 -17.68 11.25 1.61
N SER A 198 -17.14 11.46 2.79
CA SER A 198 -17.51 12.56 3.68
C SER A 198 -16.31 13.03 4.51
N SER A 199 -16.43 14.22 5.07
CA SER A 199 -15.39 14.82 5.94
C SER A 199 -15.06 13.95 7.16
N ASP A 200 -16.02 13.20 7.67
CA ASP A 200 -15.86 12.38 8.88
C ASP A 200 -14.93 11.19 8.66
N GLU A 201 -14.73 10.78 7.40
CA GLU A 201 -13.81 9.70 7.05
C GLU A 201 -12.34 10.13 6.97
N ILE A 202 -12.08 11.44 6.77
CA ILE A 202 -10.75 11.98 6.48
C ILE A 202 -9.77 11.58 7.58
N VAL A 203 -10.10 11.84 8.85
CA VAL A 203 -9.18 11.61 9.98
C VAL A 203 -8.73 10.15 10.05
N GLY A 204 -9.67 9.21 9.94
CA GLY A 204 -9.36 7.78 9.97
C GLY A 204 -8.52 7.33 8.77
N LYS A 205 -8.82 7.83 7.58
CA LYS A 205 -8.13 7.49 6.33
C LYS A 205 -6.73 8.11 6.24
N MET A 206 -6.57 9.36 6.69
CA MET A 206 -5.27 10.03 6.72
C MET A 206 -4.36 9.44 7.78
N LYS A 207 -4.89 9.05 8.94
CA LYS A 207 -4.12 8.27 9.92
C LYS A 207 -3.54 6.98 9.32
N THR A 208 -4.33 6.28 8.52
CA THR A 208 -3.91 5.06 7.83
C THR A 208 -2.79 5.35 6.82
N THR A 209 -2.91 6.42 6.05
CA THR A 209 -1.88 6.86 5.08
C THR A 209 -0.60 7.31 5.78
N LEU A 210 -0.70 8.12 6.85
CA LEU A 210 0.43 8.54 7.68
C LEU A 210 1.24 7.35 8.16
N GLN A 211 0.57 6.30 8.67
CA GLN A 211 1.25 5.11 9.16
C GLN A 211 1.98 4.31 8.05
N LEU A 212 1.51 4.38 6.81
CA LEU A 212 2.23 3.83 5.65
C LEU A 212 3.46 4.68 5.31
N LEU A 213 3.32 6.00 5.28
CA LEU A 213 4.44 6.89 4.96
C LEU A 213 5.53 6.85 6.04
N GLU A 214 5.13 6.68 7.31
CA GLU A 214 6.03 6.40 8.43
C GLU A 214 6.68 5.02 8.33
N SER A 215 6.20 4.11 7.47
CA SER A 215 6.77 2.78 7.35
C SER A 215 8.01 2.73 6.48
N SER A 216 9.10 2.19 7.04
CA SER A 216 10.26 1.88 6.23
C SER A 216 10.03 0.51 5.58
N TYR A 217 10.30 0.46 4.29
CA TYR A 217 10.40 -0.80 3.58
C TYR A 217 11.75 -0.82 2.90
N LYS A 218 12.49 -1.91 3.08
CA LYS A 218 13.70 -2.15 2.31
C LYS A 218 13.36 -3.05 1.14
N THR A 219 13.51 -2.54 -0.07
CA THR A 219 13.39 -3.38 -1.26
C THR A 219 14.70 -4.15 -1.42
N LEU A 220 14.62 -5.47 -1.28
CA LEU A 220 15.68 -6.42 -1.63
C LEU A 220 15.20 -7.25 -2.81
N TYR A 221 16.07 -8.07 -3.38
CA TYR A 221 15.73 -8.94 -4.52
C TYR A 221 15.77 -10.40 -4.11
N VAL A 222 14.87 -11.20 -4.68
CA VAL A 222 14.69 -12.61 -4.32
C VAL A 222 14.80 -13.45 -5.58
N LYS A 223 15.72 -14.40 -5.57
CA LYS A 223 15.96 -15.36 -6.65
C LYS A 223 15.56 -16.75 -6.16
N ILE A 224 14.76 -17.47 -6.94
CA ILE A 224 14.26 -18.80 -6.61
C ILE A 224 14.79 -19.77 -7.67
N GLY A 225 15.73 -20.64 -7.28
CA GLY A 225 16.48 -21.48 -8.22
C GLY A 225 17.17 -20.64 -9.29
N ASP A 226 16.94 -20.98 -10.55
CA ASP A 226 17.51 -20.31 -11.73
C ASP A 226 16.62 -19.19 -12.30
N GLU A 227 15.54 -18.83 -11.61
CA GLU A 227 14.64 -17.77 -12.06
C GLU A 227 15.28 -16.38 -11.95
N ASN A 228 14.73 -15.40 -12.67
CA ASN A 228 15.20 -14.02 -12.56
C ASN A 228 14.88 -13.44 -11.17
N PRO A 229 15.80 -12.69 -10.53
CA PRO A 229 15.51 -12.02 -9.27
C PRO A 229 14.30 -11.08 -9.37
N GLN A 230 13.40 -11.17 -8.39
CA GLN A 230 12.22 -10.32 -8.28
C GLN A 230 12.32 -9.42 -7.04
N PRO A 231 11.82 -8.17 -7.08
CA PRO A 231 11.84 -7.29 -5.92
C PRO A 231 10.90 -7.82 -4.82
N ALA A 232 11.36 -7.72 -3.57
CA ALA A 232 10.59 -8.02 -2.36
C ALA A 232 10.75 -6.89 -1.35
N ASN A 233 9.62 -6.40 -0.83
CA ASN A 233 9.60 -5.31 0.14
C ASN A 233 9.58 -5.89 1.56
N PHE A 234 10.69 -5.75 2.26
CA PHE A 234 10.86 -6.15 3.66
C PHE A 234 10.40 -5.02 4.56
N ASP A 235 9.48 -5.30 5.49
CA ASP A 235 9.05 -4.34 6.51
C ASP A 235 10.15 -4.10 7.57
N ASP A 236 9.89 -3.19 8.52
CA ASP A 236 10.80 -2.90 9.64
C ASP A 236 11.17 -4.12 10.49
N GLU A 237 10.36 -5.19 10.45
CA GLU A 237 10.64 -6.45 11.18
C GLU A 237 11.50 -7.40 10.34
N GLY A 238 11.86 -6.99 9.13
CA GLY A 238 12.65 -7.77 8.19
C GLY A 238 11.85 -8.89 7.57
N VAL A 239 10.53 -8.73 7.47
CA VAL A 239 9.64 -9.73 6.86
C VAL A 239 9.17 -9.25 5.49
N ALA A 240 9.31 -10.12 4.49
CA ALA A 240 8.64 -9.98 3.20
C ALA A 240 7.77 -11.20 2.93
N VAL A 241 6.66 -10.99 2.21
CA VAL A 241 5.75 -12.08 1.79
C VAL A 241 5.49 -11.95 0.29
N LEU A 242 5.73 -13.03 -0.44
CA LEU A 242 5.51 -13.14 -1.88
C LEU A 242 4.42 -14.16 -2.17
N ILE A 243 3.58 -13.88 -3.16
CA ILE A 243 2.60 -14.83 -3.70
C ILE A 243 3.13 -15.29 -5.04
N LEU A 244 3.34 -16.60 -5.16
CA LEU A 244 3.90 -17.25 -6.34
C LEU A 244 2.81 -18.08 -6.99
N ASN A 245 2.63 -17.92 -8.30
CA ASN A 245 1.62 -18.61 -9.09
C ASN A 245 2.28 -19.51 -10.13
N ASP A 246 1.54 -20.54 -10.55
CA ASP A 246 1.88 -21.43 -11.66
C ASP A 246 3.30 -22.01 -11.51
N ASP A 247 4.16 -21.89 -12.52
CA ASP A 247 5.50 -22.46 -12.54
C ASP A 247 6.39 -21.93 -11.39
N ALA A 248 6.22 -20.65 -11.01
CA ALA A 248 6.93 -20.03 -9.90
C ALA A 248 6.47 -20.55 -8.52
N SER A 249 5.31 -21.22 -8.44
CA SER A 249 4.79 -21.76 -7.17
C SER A 249 5.60 -22.96 -6.66
N SER A 250 6.38 -23.62 -7.53
CA SER A 250 7.27 -24.70 -7.16
C SER A 250 8.55 -24.14 -6.52
N VAL A 251 8.56 -24.08 -5.19
CA VAL A 251 9.72 -23.63 -4.38
C VAL A 251 10.43 -24.76 -3.64
N GLU A 252 9.78 -25.91 -3.48
CA GLU A 252 10.32 -27.05 -2.75
C GLU A 252 11.60 -27.57 -3.41
N GLY A 253 12.66 -27.69 -2.62
CA GLY A 253 13.97 -28.13 -3.12
C GLY A 253 14.72 -27.11 -3.98
N LYS A 254 14.12 -25.95 -4.31
CA LYS A 254 14.81 -24.85 -4.98
C LYS A 254 15.47 -23.96 -3.94
N GLU A 255 16.72 -23.59 -4.20
CA GLU A 255 17.46 -22.63 -3.37
C GLU A 255 16.85 -21.23 -3.52
N VAL A 256 16.63 -20.54 -2.40
CA VAL A 256 16.12 -19.17 -2.41
C VAL A 256 17.22 -18.23 -1.91
N LYS A 257 17.58 -17.26 -2.74
CA LYS A 257 18.66 -16.29 -2.49
C LYS A 257 18.09 -14.89 -2.35
N ILE A 258 18.55 -14.13 -1.36
CA ILE A 258 18.20 -12.72 -1.14
C ILE A 258 19.40 -11.86 -1.51
N LEU A 259 19.21 -10.89 -2.41
CA LEU A 259 20.24 -10.00 -2.92
C LEU A 259 19.96 -8.55 -2.49
N LYS A 260 21.02 -7.80 -2.23
CA LYS A 260 20.93 -6.39 -1.83
C LYS A 260 20.56 -5.47 -3.00
N ASP A 261 21.21 -5.68 -4.13
CA ASP A 261 21.04 -4.91 -5.36
C ASP A 261 21.23 -5.82 -6.60
N LEU A 262 20.81 -5.31 -7.76
CA LEU A 262 21.00 -5.95 -9.07
C LEU A 262 22.07 -5.20 -9.87
N LYS A 263 23.28 -5.06 -9.32
CA LYS A 263 24.38 -4.45 -10.07
C LYS A 263 24.93 -5.44 -11.09
N GLU A 264 25.21 -4.96 -12.30
CA GLU A 264 25.80 -5.79 -13.35
C GLU A 264 27.11 -6.43 -12.87
N GLY A 265 27.15 -7.76 -12.88
CA GLY A 265 28.35 -8.56 -12.56
C GLY A 265 28.61 -8.83 -11.08
N GLU A 266 27.82 -8.29 -10.15
CA GLU A 266 27.98 -8.53 -8.71
C GLU A 266 26.66 -8.96 -8.06
N GLU A 267 26.47 -10.26 -7.84
CA GLU A 267 25.37 -10.78 -7.01
C GLU A 267 25.76 -10.65 -5.52
N ASN A 268 25.41 -9.52 -4.89
CA ASN A 268 25.65 -9.29 -3.47
C ASN A 268 24.62 -10.04 -2.60
N TYR A 269 24.93 -11.31 -2.32
CA TYR A 269 24.10 -12.19 -1.52
C TYR A 269 24.07 -11.79 -0.05
N ILE A 270 22.86 -11.61 0.48
CA ILE A 270 22.58 -11.37 1.89
C ILE A 270 22.35 -12.69 2.62
N PHE A 271 21.61 -13.60 1.99
CA PHE A 271 21.20 -14.87 2.57
C PHE A 271 20.81 -15.87 1.49
N GLU A 272 21.06 -17.15 1.76
CA GLU A 272 20.76 -18.27 0.88
C GLU A 272 20.32 -19.46 1.74
N SER A 273 19.18 -20.06 1.40
CA SER A 273 18.67 -21.24 2.10
C SER A 273 17.65 -21.98 1.26
N LEU A 274 17.56 -23.29 1.49
CA LEU A 274 16.39 -24.06 1.11
C LEU A 274 15.17 -23.60 1.93
N PRO A 275 14.00 -23.43 1.32
CA PRO A 275 12.79 -23.01 2.00
C PRO A 275 12.18 -24.19 2.77
N SER A 276 11.59 -23.93 3.94
CA SER A 276 10.88 -24.97 4.73
C SER A 276 9.36 -24.85 4.61
N GLN A 277 8.68 -25.99 4.46
CA GLN A 277 7.22 -26.01 4.35
C GLN A 277 6.57 -25.75 5.71
N ILE A 278 5.58 -24.86 5.72
CA ILE A 278 4.74 -24.61 6.88
C ILE A 278 3.58 -25.62 6.87
N PRO A 279 3.39 -26.39 7.96
CA PRO A 279 2.26 -27.31 8.07
C PRO A 279 0.90 -26.59 8.04
N ALA A 280 -0.12 -27.27 7.52
CA ALA A 280 -1.49 -26.77 7.58
C ALA A 280 -1.95 -26.65 9.05
N GLY A 281 -2.48 -25.48 9.41
CA GLY A 281 -2.98 -25.19 10.77
C GLY A 281 -1.96 -24.52 11.68
N ASP A 282 -0.71 -24.35 11.24
CA ASP A 282 0.24 -23.46 11.92
C ASP A 282 -0.32 -22.02 11.95
N PRO A 283 -0.21 -21.28 13.07
CA PRO A 283 -0.65 -19.88 13.12
C PRO A 283 -0.07 -18.99 12.02
N MET A 284 1.15 -19.28 11.55
CA MET A 284 1.77 -18.60 10.42
C MET A 284 1.09 -18.96 9.10
N SER A 285 0.67 -20.22 8.89
CA SER A 285 -0.08 -20.59 7.67
C SER A 285 -1.38 -19.81 7.58
N ILE A 286 -2.07 -19.62 8.72
CA ILE A 286 -3.29 -18.81 8.79
C ILE A 286 -3.02 -17.35 8.42
N LYS A 287 -1.94 -16.74 8.95
CA LYS A 287 -1.53 -15.38 8.60
C LYS A 287 -1.23 -15.24 7.10
N LEU A 288 -0.56 -16.24 6.51
CA LEU A 288 -0.25 -16.25 5.08
C LEU A 288 -1.50 -16.42 4.21
N ILE A 289 -2.48 -17.23 4.64
CA ILE A 289 -3.78 -17.36 3.97
C ILE A 289 -4.54 -16.02 4.02
N ILE A 290 -4.59 -15.36 5.19
CA ILE A 290 -5.24 -14.05 5.32
C ILE A 290 -4.59 -13.03 4.37
N PHE A 291 -3.26 -12.96 4.34
CA PHE A 291 -2.52 -12.10 3.42
C PHE A 291 -2.83 -12.42 1.95
N LEU A 292 -2.84 -13.72 1.60
CA LEU A 292 -3.15 -14.16 0.25
C LEU A 292 -4.55 -13.73 -0.18
N VAL A 293 -5.58 -14.04 0.62
CA VAL A 293 -6.98 -13.71 0.29
C VAL A 293 -7.14 -12.21 0.10
N GLN A 294 -6.48 -11.40 0.93
CA GLN A 294 -6.49 -9.94 0.76
C GLN A 294 -5.92 -9.49 -0.58
N ARG A 295 -4.74 -10.01 -0.94
CA ARG A 295 -4.09 -9.67 -2.22
C ARG A 295 -4.92 -10.13 -3.40
N GLU A 296 -5.54 -11.29 -3.31
CA GLU A 296 -6.39 -11.83 -4.36
C GLU A 296 -7.68 -11.03 -4.52
N ILE A 297 -8.30 -10.55 -3.43
CA ILE A 297 -9.44 -9.63 -3.53
C ILE A 297 -9.03 -8.37 -4.31
N ILE A 298 -7.90 -7.74 -4.00
CA ILE A 298 -7.42 -6.55 -4.73
C ILE A 298 -7.19 -6.88 -6.21
N ARG A 299 -6.53 -8.02 -6.50
CA ARG A 299 -6.30 -8.48 -7.88
C ARG A 299 -7.61 -8.63 -8.64
N LEU A 300 -8.57 -9.35 -8.05
CA LEU A 300 -9.87 -9.66 -8.64
C LEU A 300 -10.76 -8.41 -8.77
N THR A 301 -10.71 -7.45 -7.83
CA THR A 301 -11.43 -6.18 -7.97
C THR A 301 -10.90 -5.39 -9.15
N ASN A 302 -9.58 -5.29 -9.30
CA ASN A 302 -8.97 -4.63 -10.44
C ASN A 302 -9.32 -5.34 -11.76
N GLU A 303 -9.37 -6.68 -11.75
CA GLU A 303 -9.75 -7.48 -12.90
C GLU A 303 -11.20 -7.20 -13.32
N ILE A 304 -12.15 -7.26 -12.38
CA ILE A 304 -13.58 -6.92 -12.60
C ILE A 304 -13.71 -5.50 -13.13
N SER A 305 -12.93 -4.57 -12.58
CA SER A 305 -12.97 -3.16 -12.97
C SER A 305 -12.50 -2.96 -14.40
N ASN A 306 -11.63 -3.83 -14.94
CA ASN A 306 -11.11 -3.65 -16.30
C ASN A 306 -12.04 -4.18 -17.40
N TYR A 307 -13.11 -4.90 -17.06
CA TYR A 307 -14.09 -5.35 -18.05
C TYR A 307 -14.91 -4.18 -18.62
N GLU A 308 -15.06 -4.15 -19.94
CA GLU A 308 -16.01 -3.26 -20.63
C GLU A 308 -17.45 -3.76 -20.45
N GLU A 309 -18.45 -2.90 -20.71
CA GLU A 309 -19.87 -3.28 -20.56
C GLU A 309 -20.30 -4.35 -21.58
N ASP A 310 -19.74 -4.31 -22.79
CA ASP A 310 -20.12 -5.19 -23.92
C ASP A 310 -19.25 -6.45 -24.07
N ASP A 311 -18.40 -6.76 -23.09
CA ASP A 311 -17.54 -7.95 -23.14
C ASP A 311 -18.35 -9.24 -22.90
N GLY A 312 -18.58 -10.01 -23.97
CA GLY A 312 -19.32 -11.28 -23.93
C GLY A 312 -18.68 -12.37 -23.04
N SER A 313 -17.40 -12.25 -22.69
CA SER A 313 -16.70 -13.18 -21.79
C SER A 313 -16.86 -12.81 -20.30
N LYS A 314 -17.35 -11.60 -20.01
CA LYS A 314 -17.47 -11.04 -18.65
C LYS A 314 -18.28 -11.94 -17.72
N SER A 315 -19.44 -12.42 -18.17
CA SER A 315 -20.31 -13.26 -17.34
C SER A 315 -19.64 -14.58 -16.97
N GLU A 316 -18.98 -15.22 -17.93
CA GLU A 316 -18.23 -16.46 -17.68
C GLU A 316 -17.09 -16.20 -16.68
N ARG A 317 -16.29 -15.15 -16.88
CA ARG A 317 -15.22 -14.83 -15.95
C ARG A 317 -15.73 -14.49 -14.56
N PHE A 318 -16.81 -13.72 -14.43
CA PHE A 318 -17.37 -13.36 -13.13
C PHE A 318 -17.86 -14.59 -12.37
N ASN A 319 -18.42 -15.59 -13.07
CA ASN A 319 -18.77 -16.87 -12.46
C ASN A 319 -17.52 -17.65 -11.99
N GLN A 320 -16.42 -17.63 -12.74
CA GLN A 320 -15.15 -18.22 -12.30
C GLN A 320 -14.61 -17.50 -11.04
N ILE A 321 -14.63 -16.16 -11.04
CA ILE A 321 -14.24 -15.36 -9.87
C ILE A 321 -15.12 -15.68 -8.67
N LEU A 322 -16.43 -15.87 -8.85
CA LEU A 322 -17.34 -16.24 -7.77
C LEU A 322 -16.95 -17.60 -7.16
N ALA A 323 -16.55 -18.57 -7.99
CA ALA A 323 -16.05 -19.86 -7.52
C ALA A 323 -14.73 -19.71 -6.72
N GLU A 324 -13.78 -18.90 -7.21
CA GLU A 324 -12.53 -18.59 -6.49
C GLU A 324 -12.82 -17.98 -5.11
N ILE A 325 -13.73 -16.99 -5.04
CA ILE A 325 -14.09 -16.30 -3.80
C ILE A 325 -14.83 -17.21 -2.82
N ASN A 326 -15.73 -18.08 -3.30
CA ASN A 326 -16.40 -19.05 -2.45
C ASN A 326 -15.39 -20.02 -1.80
N ALA A 327 -14.35 -20.42 -2.54
CA ALA A 327 -13.27 -21.23 -1.98
C ALA A 327 -12.50 -20.48 -0.86
N TYR A 328 -12.20 -19.19 -1.06
CA TYR A 328 -11.58 -18.37 0.00
C TYR A 328 -12.50 -18.25 1.24
N GLU A 329 -13.81 -18.05 1.05
CA GLU A 329 -14.77 -17.96 2.15
C GLU A 329 -14.84 -19.27 2.95
N GLU A 330 -14.94 -20.42 2.27
CA GLU A 330 -15.01 -21.74 2.91
C GLU A 330 -13.77 -22.03 3.76
N GLN A 331 -12.58 -21.66 3.26
CA GLN A 331 -11.36 -21.79 4.03
C GLN A 331 -11.33 -20.89 5.26
N LEU A 332 -11.73 -19.62 5.13
CA LEU A 332 -11.83 -18.70 6.27
C LEU A 332 -12.86 -19.19 7.31
N ASN A 333 -13.96 -19.82 6.87
CA ASN A 333 -14.94 -20.47 7.74
C ASN A 333 -14.34 -21.65 8.51
N THR A 334 -13.53 -22.47 7.84
CA THR A 334 -12.82 -23.60 8.44
C THR A 334 -11.80 -23.15 9.49
N ILE A 335 -11.12 -22.02 9.26
CA ILE A 335 -10.19 -21.42 10.24
C ILE A 335 -10.99 -20.87 11.43
N THR A 336 -12.06 -20.14 11.17
CA THR A 336 -12.86 -19.46 12.21
C THR A 336 -13.61 -20.45 13.10
N SER A 337 -13.90 -21.68 12.65
CA SER A 337 -14.52 -22.71 13.50
C SER A 337 -13.55 -23.31 14.53
N LYS A 338 -12.23 -23.20 14.31
CA LYS A 338 -11.17 -23.74 15.19
C LYS A 338 -10.68 -22.72 16.24
N LYS A 339 -11.60 -21.94 16.83
CA LYS A 339 -11.27 -20.79 17.72
C LYS A 339 -10.40 -21.13 18.93
N SER A 340 -10.46 -22.35 19.45
CA SER A 340 -9.76 -22.74 20.68
C SER A 340 -8.23 -22.84 20.54
N SER A 341 -7.70 -22.91 19.32
CA SER A 341 -6.27 -23.14 19.05
C SER A 341 -5.55 -21.93 18.45
N ILE A 342 -6.23 -20.79 18.31
CA ILE A 342 -5.74 -19.61 17.55
C ILE A 342 -5.88 -18.36 18.43
N SER A 343 -4.88 -17.49 18.41
CA SER A 343 -4.93 -16.21 19.16
C SER A 343 -6.14 -15.36 18.75
N SER A 344 -6.72 -14.63 19.70
CA SER A 344 -7.85 -13.71 19.48
C SER A 344 -7.57 -12.67 18.39
N VAL A 345 -6.32 -12.20 18.29
CA VAL A 345 -5.85 -11.23 17.28
C VAL A 345 -5.97 -11.80 15.86
N ILE A 346 -5.46 -13.02 15.64
CA ILE A 346 -5.54 -13.68 14.33
C ILE A 346 -7.01 -13.98 13.97
N ILE A 347 -7.82 -14.37 14.95
CA ILE A 347 -9.26 -14.57 14.74
C ILE A 347 -9.93 -13.26 14.31
N GLN A 348 -9.62 -12.13 14.95
CA GLN A 348 -10.17 -10.84 14.54
C GLN A 348 -9.75 -10.47 13.12
N GLN A 349 -8.47 -10.65 12.77
CA GLN A 349 -7.98 -10.43 11.40
C GLN A 349 -8.70 -11.33 10.38
N CYS A 350 -9.00 -12.57 10.74
CA CYS A 350 -9.76 -13.52 9.92
C CYS A 350 -11.22 -13.06 9.73
N LEU A 351 -11.86 -12.50 10.77
CA LEU A 351 -13.22 -11.96 10.68
C LEU A 351 -13.27 -10.70 9.80
N ASP A 352 -12.26 -9.82 9.90
CA ASP A 352 -12.18 -8.60 9.10
C ASP A 352 -12.03 -8.93 7.60
N ILE A 353 -11.16 -9.89 7.25
CA ILE A 353 -11.03 -10.35 5.85
C ILE A 353 -12.29 -11.07 5.38
N LYS A 354 -12.95 -11.87 6.23
CA LYS A 354 -14.24 -12.49 5.88
C LYS A 354 -15.30 -11.44 5.56
N SER A 355 -15.39 -10.35 6.34
CA SER A 355 -16.30 -9.24 6.02
C SER A 355 -16.01 -8.60 4.66
N THR A 356 -14.74 -8.52 4.28
CA THR A 356 -14.30 -8.01 2.96
C THR A 356 -14.71 -8.96 1.84
N VAL A 357 -14.52 -10.26 2.03
CA VAL A 357 -14.96 -11.31 1.09
C VAL A 357 -16.46 -11.21 0.82
N LEU A 358 -17.28 -11.06 1.87
CA LEU A 358 -18.72 -10.95 1.72
C LEU A 358 -19.12 -9.70 0.92
N LYS A 359 -18.54 -8.54 1.24
CA LYS A 359 -18.78 -7.31 0.47
C LYS A 359 -18.31 -7.41 -0.97
N PHE A 360 -17.20 -8.11 -1.23
CA PHE A 360 -16.75 -8.39 -2.59
C PHE A 360 -17.77 -9.22 -3.37
N LYS A 361 -18.34 -10.26 -2.74
CA LYS A 361 -19.39 -11.10 -3.35
C LYS A 361 -20.63 -10.28 -3.71
N ASP A 362 -21.02 -9.35 -2.86
CA ASP A 362 -22.17 -8.46 -3.13
C ASP A 362 -21.94 -7.66 -4.42
N VAL A 363 -20.76 -7.06 -4.57
CA VAL A 363 -20.44 -6.28 -5.78
C VAL A 363 -20.25 -7.15 -7.01
N LEU A 364 -19.66 -8.34 -6.87
CA LEU A 364 -19.57 -9.29 -7.98
C LEU A 364 -20.96 -9.73 -8.46
N SER A 365 -21.90 -9.94 -7.53
CA SER A 365 -23.28 -10.30 -7.84
C SER A 365 -23.98 -9.20 -8.62
N GLU A 366 -23.77 -7.95 -8.27
CA GLU A 366 -24.28 -6.81 -9.04
C GLU A 366 -23.59 -6.65 -10.40
N GLY A 367 -22.29 -6.94 -10.48
CA GLY A 367 -21.57 -7.05 -11.75
C GLY A 367 -22.18 -8.07 -12.69
N LEU A 368 -22.62 -9.21 -12.17
CA LEU A 368 -23.35 -10.24 -12.92
C LEU A 368 -24.76 -9.77 -13.36
N LEU A 369 -25.39 -8.88 -12.58
CA LEU A 369 -26.69 -8.30 -12.89
C LEU A 369 -26.62 -7.04 -13.78
N GLY A 370 -25.42 -6.59 -14.15
CA GLY A 370 -25.22 -5.37 -14.94
C GLY A 370 -25.50 -4.07 -14.18
N THR A 371 -25.48 -4.09 -12.84
CA THR A 371 -25.78 -2.92 -11.98
C THR A 371 -24.54 -2.39 -11.24
N LEU A 372 -23.35 -2.81 -11.66
CA LEU A 372 -22.07 -2.40 -11.06
C LEU A 372 -21.79 -0.93 -11.32
N THR A 373 -21.64 -0.14 -10.25
CA THR A 373 -21.29 1.28 -10.34
C THR A 373 -19.82 1.50 -9.97
N ASN A 374 -19.24 2.57 -10.51
CA ASN A 374 -17.88 3.01 -10.16
C ASN A 374 -17.70 3.23 -8.65
N GLU A 375 -18.69 3.82 -7.99
CA GLU A 375 -18.67 4.04 -6.54
C GLU A 375 -18.48 2.73 -5.74
N LYS A 376 -19.09 1.62 -6.19
CA LYS A 376 -18.98 0.33 -5.52
C LYS A 376 -17.62 -0.32 -5.74
N ILE A 377 -17.05 -0.16 -6.94
CA ILE A 377 -15.66 -0.54 -7.22
C ILE A 377 -14.72 0.20 -6.26
N ALA A 378 -14.91 1.52 -6.11
CA ALA A 378 -14.11 2.34 -5.21
C ALA A 378 -14.23 1.88 -3.74
N ILE A 379 -15.43 1.57 -3.27
CA ILE A 379 -15.67 1.08 -1.90
C ILE A 379 -14.90 -0.23 -1.64
N ILE A 380 -14.86 -1.16 -2.60
CA ILE A 380 -14.10 -2.40 -2.41
C ILE A 380 -12.61 -2.13 -2.43
N ASN A 381 -12.10 -1.38 -3.41
CA ASN A 381 -10.68 -1.08 -3.47
C ASN A 381 -10.24 -0.44 -2.15
N ASP A 382 -10.93 0.59 -1.69
CA ASP A 382 -10.69 1.26 -0.41
C ASP A 382 -10.69 0.29 0.78
N LEU A 383 -11.64 -0.65 0.84
CA LEU A 383 -11.73 -1.64 1.92
C LEU A 383 -10.59 -2.66 1.88
N ALA A 384 -10.28 -3.19 0.70
CA ALA A 384 -9.26 -4.20 0.51
C ALA A 384 -7.88 -3.61 0.85
N TYR A 385 -7.60 -2.41 0.37
CA TYR A 385 -6.41 -1.63 0.71
C TYR A 385 -6.36 -1.31 2.22
N SER A 386 -7.43 -0.75 2.81
CA SER A 386 -7.49 -0.40 4.23
C SER A 386 -7.19 -1.59 5.16
N ASN A 387 -7.63 -2.80 4.81
CA ASN A 387 -7.38 -3.99 5.62
C ASN A 387 -5.93 -4.47 5.55
N ILE A 388 -5.25 -4.32 4.41
CA ILE A 388 -3.80 -4.58 4.32
C ILE A 388 -3.05 -3.63 5.25
N VAL A 389 -3.41 -2.34 5.23
CA VAL A 389 -2.76 -1.35 6.09
C VAL A 389 -3.02 -1.64 7.57
N ARG A 390 -4.27 -1.93 7.95
CA ARG A 390 -4.62 -2.28 9.35
C ARG A 390 -3.84 -3.47 9.87
N GLN A 391 -3.63 -4.51 9.07
CA GLN A 391 -2.84 -5.66 9.50
C GLN A 391 -1.36 -5.32 9.74
N LYS A 392 -0.80 -4.44 8.92
CA LYS A 392 0.56 -3.91 9.11
C LYS A 392 0.66 -3.08 10.40
N ILE A 393 -0.35 -2.23 10.68
CA ILE A 393 -0.42 -1.40 11.89
C ILE A 393 -0.56 -2.25 13.17
N THR A 394 -1.44 -3.26 13.15
CA THR A 394 -1.69 -4.11 14.32
C THR A 394 -0.43 -4.87 14.75
N LYS A 395 0.43 -5.29 13.82
CA LYS A 395 1.73 -5.92 14.16
C LYS A 395 2.66 -4.97 14.92
N ARG A 396 2.78 -3.71 14.48
CA ARG A 396 3.59 -2.69 15.18
C ARG A 396 3.11 -2.39 16.60
N LEU A 397 1.80 -2.28 16.81
CA LEU A 397 1.23 -1.99 18.14
C LEU A 397 1.44 -3.14 19.14
N HIS A 398 1.41 -4.40 18.69
CA HIS A 398 1.74 -5.54 19.54
C HIS A 398 3.22 -5.51 19.96
N ASN A 399 4.13 -5.17 19.05
CA ASN A 399 5.55 -5.05 19.37
C ASN A 399 5.88 -3.90 20.34
N ILE A 400 5.22 -2.74 20.23
CA ILE A 400 5.39 -1.65 21.20
C ILE A 400 4.92 -2.09 22.60
N ASN A 401 3.78 -2.78 22.68
CA ASN A 401 3.27 -3.29 23.96
C ASN A 401 4.13 -4.44 24.52
N ASP A 402 4.69 -5.31 23.66
CA ASP A 402 5.61 -6.37 24.09
C ASP A 402 6.94 -5.79 24.58
N ILE A 403 7.45 -4.73 23.95
CA ILE A 403 8.62 -3.99 24.42
C ILE A 403 8.33 -3.33 25.79
N ILE A 404 7.20 -2.63 25.94
CA ILE A 404 6.78 -2.00 27.21
C ILE A 404 6.61 -3.06 28.31
N ASN A 405 6.00 -4.21 28.02
CA ASN A 405 5.85 -5.31 28.97
C ASN A 405 7.19 -5.97 29.33
N THR A 406 8.13 -6.04 28.39
CA THR A 406 9.50 -6.55 28.64
C THR A 406 10.30 -5.60 29.53
N PHE A 407 10.09 -4.28 29.41
CA PHE A 407 10.66 -3.28 30.31
C PHE A 407 10.02 -3.31 31.71
N HIS A 408 8.72 -3.54 31.82
CA HIS A 408 8.05 -3.69 33.12
C HIS A 408 8.47 -4.98 33.87
N PHE A 409 8.76 -6.08 33.15
CA PHE A 409 9.26 -7.31 33.78
C PHE A 409 10.74 -7.24 34.22
N LYS A 410 11.56 -6.39 33.59
CA LYS A 410 12.97 -6.17 34.02
C LYS A 410 13.13 -5.14 35.13
N GLY A 411 12.05 -4.46 35.55
CA GLY A 411 12.07 -3.41 36.58
C GLY A 411 11.68 -3.84 38.00
N LEU A 412 11.32 -5.11 38.23
CA LEU A 412 10.81 -5.59 39.53
C LEU A 412 11.55 -6.83 40.06
N THR A 413 12.88 -6.78 40.10
CA THR A 413 13.69 -7.67 40.92
C THR A 413 14.93 -6.93 41.44
N ASN A 414 14.74 -5.98 42.36
CA ASN A 414 15.80 -5.57 43.28
C ASN A 414 15.17 -5.06 44.58
N THR A 415 14.67 -6.00 45.38
CA THR A 415 14.41 -5.79 46.81
C THR A 415 15.76 -5.75 47.53
N PHE A 416 16.36 -4.58 47.65
CA PHE A 416 17.49 -4.41 48.58
C PHE A 416 16.96 -4.33 50.00
N TYR A 417 17.25 -5.37 50.77
CA TYR A 417 17.21 -5.38 52.22
C TYR A 417 18.12 -4.27 52.76
N ILE A 418 17.55 -3.32 53.50
CA ILE A 418 18.31 -2.40 54.34
C ILE A 418 18.42 -3.08 55.71
N GLN A 419 19.63 -3.49 56.08
CA GLN A 419 19.98 -3.86 57.46
C GLN A 419 21.03 -2.88 57.99
N TYR A 420 20.61 -2.19 59.05
CA TYR A 420 21.33 -1.37 60.05
C TYR A 420 22.00 -0.07 59.60
#